data_AF-A0A1Y3NVK7-F1
#
_entry.id   AF-A0A1Y3NVK7-F1
#
_cell.length_a   1.000
_cell.length_b   1.000
_cell.length_c   1.000
_cell.angle_alpha   90.00
_cell.angle_beta   90.00
_cell.angle_gamma   90.00
#
_symmetry.space_group_name_H-M   'P 1'
#
loop_
_entity.id
_entity.type
_entity.pdbx_description
1 polymer ?
#
loop_
_entity_poly.entity_id
_entity_poly.type
_entity_poly.pdbx_seq_one_letter_code
_entity_poly.pdbx_strand_id
1 'polypeptide(L)' 'MADLHLCATQRLRAVKNLMSCLASTTTKDTDEDQLAHVAEAAFLLLQDSCDVLELMEVRLDKVNA' A
#
# COMPACT_ATOMS: atom_id res chain seq x y z
N MET A 1 17.62 -3.72 -7.60
CA MET A 1 16.25 -3.39 -8.05
C MET A 1 15.22 -4.45 -7.66
N ALA A 2 15.57 -5.75 -7.71
CA ALA A 2 14.66 -6.83 -7.30
C ALA A 2 14.11 -6.69 -5.86
N ASP A 3 14.93 -6.25 -4.90
CA ASP A 3 14.48 -6.08 -3.50
C ASP A 3 13.46 -4.94 -3.34
N LEU A 4 13.64 -3.82 -4.06
CA LEU A 4 12.68 -2.71 -4.06
C LEU A 4 11.36 -3.13 -4.72
N HIS A 5 11.44 -3.87 -5.83
CA HIS A 5 10.25 -4.40 -6.51
C HIS A 5 9.46 -5.35 -5.61
N LEU A 6 10.18 -6.25 -4.92
CA LEU A 6 9.58 -7.19 -3.97
C LEU A 6 8.93 -6.43 -2.80
N CYS A 7 9.61 -5.41 -2.26
CA CYS A 7 9.10 -4.55 -1.19
C CYS A 7 7.79 -3.85 -1.59
N ALA A 8 7.77 -3.16 -2.72
CA ALA A 8 6.56 -2.49 -3.23
C ALA A 8 5.42 -3.50 -3.49
N THR A 9 5.74 -4.66 -4.08
CA THR A 9 4.76 -5.73 -4.32
C THR A 9 4.13 -6.25 -3.03
N GLN A 10 4.94 -6.46 -1.98
CA GLN A 10 4.45 -6.93 -0.68
C GLN A 10 3.51 -5.91 -0.03
N ARG A 11 3.86 -4.62 -0.07
CA ARG A 11 3.03 -3.55 0.50
C ARG A 11 1.74 -3.33 -0.28
N LEU A 12 1.79 -3.33 -1.62
CA LEU A 12 0.58 -3.30 -2.45
C LEU A 12 -0.35 -4.48 -2.17
N ARG A 13 0.20 -5.68 -1.95
CA ARG A 13 -0.59 -6.85 -1.53
C ARG A 13 -1.21 -6.67 -0.15
N ALA A 14 -0.48 -6.07 0.80
CA ALA A 14 -1.02 -5.76 2.12
C ALA A 14 -2.18 -4.76 2.04
N VAL A 15 -2.03 -3.66 1.27
CA VAL A 15 -3.10 -2.69 1.01
C VAL A 15 -4.32 -3.38 0.39
N LYS A 16 -4.13 -4.19 -0.66
CA LYS A 16 -5.22 -4.93 -1.30
C LYS A 16 -5.99 -5.80 -0.30
N ASN A 17 -5.28 -6.52 0.56
CA ASN A 17 -5.90 -7.38 1.56
C ASN A 17 -6.67 -6.55 2.61
N LEU A 18 -6.08 -5.46 3.09
CA LEU A 18 -6.73 -4.50 4.01
C LEU A 18 -8.04 -3.95 3.43
N MET A 19 -8.01 -3.47 2.18
CA MET A 19 -9.18 -2.95 1.48
C MET A 19 -10.24 -4.03 1.23
N SER A 20 -9.82 -5.27 0.98
CA SER A 20 -10.76 -6.40 0.82
C SER A 20 -11.44 -6.74 2.14
N CYS A 21 -10.70 -6.75 3.25
CA CYS A 21 -11.26 -6.90 4.60
C CYS A 21 -12.26 -5.78 4.88
N LEU A 22 -11.90 -4.54 4.55
CA LEU A 22 -12.77 -3.38 4.73
C LEU A 22 -14.09 -3.49 3.96
N ALA A 23 -14.01 -3.84 2.68
CA ALA A 23 -15.19 -4.02 1.83
C ALA A 23 -16.11 -5.15 2.31
N SER A 24 -15.56 -6.18 2.97
CA SER A 24 -16.35 -7.27 3.57
C SER A 24 -16.90 -6.97 4.97
N THR A 25 -16.45 -5.88 5.61
CA THR A 25 -16.86 -5.53 6.97
C THR A 25 -18.25 -4.91 6.94
N THR A 26 -19.19 -5.49 7.69
CA THR A 26 -20.54 -4.94 7.84
C THR A 26 -20.50 -3.79 8.85
N THR A 27 -20.75 -2.57 8.39
CA THR A 27 -20.70 -1.30 9.18
C THR A 27 -21.71 -1.20 10.32
N LYS A 28 -22.49 -2.25 10.56
CA LYS A 28 -23.63 -2.24 11.50
C LYS A 28 -23.20 -2.29 12.98
N ASP A 29 -21.97 -2.75 13.25
CA ASP A 29 -21.33 -2.80 14.59
C ASP A 29 -19.88 -2.27 14.55
N THR A 30 -19.45 -1.66 13.45
CA THR A 30 -18.07 -1.17 13.32
C THR A 30 -17.99 0.24 13.89
N ASP A 31 -17.19 0.39 14.94
CA ASP A 31 -16.79 1.68 15.49
C ASP A 31 -16.15 2.54 14.37
N GLU A 32 -16.65 3.76 14.17
CA GLU A 32 -16.15 4.68 13.14
C GLU A 32 -14.64 4.92 13.27
N ASP A 33 -14.12 4.89 14.50
CA ASP A 33 -12.69 5.04 14.78
C ASP A 33 -11.88 3.87 14.22
N GLN A 34 -12.42 2.65 14.21
CA GLN A 34 -11.76 1.46 13.64
C GLN A 34 -11.68 1.55 12.12
N LEU A 35 -12.75 2.04 11.48
CA LEU A 35 -12.78 2.26 10.04
C LEU A 35 -11.77 3.34 9.63
N ALA A 36 -11.67 4.43 10.40
CA ALA A 36 -10.71 5.50 10.18
C ALA A 36 -9.26 4.99 10.29
N HIS A 37 -8.92 4.21 11.33
CA HIS A 37 -7.59 3.63 11.50
C HIS A 37 -7.21 2.64 10.39
N VAL A 38 -8.16 1.82 9.94
CA VAL A 38 -7.93 0.89 8.82
C VAL A 38 -7.68 1.65 7.52
N ALA A 39 -8.47 2.70 7.26
CA ALA A 39 -8.29 3.55 6.09
C ALA A 39 -6.94 4.29 6.12
N GLU A 40 -6.53 4.82 7.28
CA GLU A 40 -5.23 5.47 7.48
C GLU A 40 -4.07 4.50 7.27
N ALA A 41 -4.14 3.29 7.83
CA ALA A 41 -3.13 2.26 7.62
C ALA A 41 -3.01 1.86 6.14
N ALA A 42 -4.14 1.70 5.45
CA ALA A 42 -4.16 1.42 4.02
C ALA A 42 -3.55 2.57 3.20
N PHE A 43 -3.83 3.82 3.57
CA PHE A 43 -3.25 5.01 2.94
C PHE A 43 -1.72 5.04 3.10
N LEU A 44 -1.21 4.86 4.33
CA LEU A 44 0.23 4.89 4.60
C LEU A 44 0.99 3.79 3.87
N LEU A 45 0.43 2.56 3.83
CA LEU A 45 1.03 1.45 3.10
C LEU A 45 1.02 1.67 1.58
N LEU A 46 -0.01 2.34 1.06
CA LEU A 46 -0.09 2.71 -0.35
C LEU A 46 0.93 3.79 -0.69
N GLN A 47 1.03 4.83 0.14
CA GLN A 47 2.00 5.90 -0.03
C GLN A 47 3.44 5.35 -0.06
N ASP A 48 3.81 4.50 0.92
CA ASP A 48 5.15 3.87 0.94
C ASP A 48 5.39 3.04 -0.32
N SER A 49 4.37 2.33 -0.81
CA SER A 49 4.48 1.58 -2.08
C SER A 49 4.77 2.49 -3.27
N CYS A 50 4.10 3.65 -3.37
CA CYS A 50 4.33 4.63 -4.41
C CYS A 50 5.76 5.20 -4.33
N ASP A 51 6.21 5.59 -3.14
CA ASP A 51 7.55 6.14 -2.92
C ASP A 51 8.65 5.16 -3.35
N VAL A 52 8.47 3.86 -3.05
CA VAL A 52 9.41 2.81 -3.47
C VAL A 52 9.41 2.63 -4.99
N LEU A 53 8.25 2.70 -5.65
CA LEU A 53 8.14 2.58 -7.10
C LEU A 53 8.75 3.78 -7.83
N GLU A 54 8.50 5.01 -7.38
CA GLU A 54 9.12 6.22 -7.93
C GLU A 54 10.65 6.16 -7.81
N LEU A 55 11.16 5.72 -6.65
CA LEU A 55 12.60 5.51 -6.45
C LEU A 55 13.17 4.46 -7.43
N MET A 56 12.40 3.42 -7.75
CA MET A 56 12.81 2.43 -8.74
C MET A 56 12.85 3.01 -10.15
N GLU A 57 11.85 3.79 -10.55
CA GLU A 57 11.80 4.46 -11.86
C GLU A 57 13.01 5.38 -12.04
N VAL A 58 13.29 6.24 -11.06
CA VAL A 58 14.47 7.13 -11.08
C VAL A 58 15.78 6.35 -11.21
N ARG A 59 15.88 5.18 -10.58
CA ARG A 59 17.07 4.33 -10.68
C ARG A 59 17.17 3.63 -12.04
N LEU A 60 16.04 3.25 -12.62
CA LEU A 60 15.99 2.63 -13.94
C LEU A 60 16.40 3.64 -15.02
N ASP A 61 15.90 4.87 -14.94
CA ASP A 61 16.24 5.95 -15.87
C ASP A 61 17.74 6.28 -15.83
N LYS A 62 18.34 6.28 -14.63
CA LYS A 62 19.79 6.46 -14.47
C LYS A 62 20.65 5.31 -15.04
N VAL A 63 20.09 4.11 -15.15
CA VAL A 63 20.78 2.96 -15.74
C VAL A 63 20.67 2.97 -17.27
N ASN A 64 19.58 3.54 -17.79
CA ASN A 64 19.29 3.63 -19.21
C ASN A 64 19.86 4.90 -19.89
N ALA A 65 20.37 5.86 -19.10
CA ALA A 65 21.05 7.08 -19.54
C ALA A 65 22.57 6.88 -19.64
#